data_AF-A0A1I6LD37-F1
#
_entry.id   AF-A0A1I6LD37-F1
#
_cell.length_a   1.000
_cell.length_b   1.000
_cell.length_c   1.000
_cell.angle_alpha   90.00
_cell.angle_beta   90.00
_cell.angle_gamma   90.00
#
_symmetry.space_group_name_H-M   'P 1'
#
loop_
_entity.id
_entity.type
_entity.pdbx_description
1 polymer ?
#
loop_
_entity_poly.entity_id
_entity_poly.type
_entity_poly.pdbx_seq_one_letter_code
_entity_poly.pdbx_strand_id
1 'polypeptide(L)'
;MLGLVLVLAMQLGDPSSRAVRNYEAVARGQIPFSALTPLEQQEVREADRIFRARQKGLPTWRERCIAQQKLAGDTPTRLEQATIDLKCGK
;
A
#
# COMPACT_ATOMS: atom_id res chain seq x y z
N MET A 1 0.27 -16.03 0.92
CA MET A 1 0.17 -14.55 0.97
C MET A 1 -0.89 -14.12 1.99
N LEU A 2 -0.66 -14.39 3.28
CA LEU A 2 -1.60 -14.03 4.37
C LEU A 2 -1.00 -13.01 5.36
N GLY A 3 0.32 -12.78 5.30
CA GLY A 3 1.01 -11.89 6.25
C GLY A 3 0.86 -10.39 5.96
N LEU A 4 0.53 -9.98 4.74
CA LEU A 4 0.49 -8.55 4.38
C LEU A 4 -0.79 -7.83 4.85
N VAL A 5 -1.88 -8.59 5.09
CA VAL A 5 -3.19 -8.02 5.50
C VAL A 5 -3.19 -7.66 6.98
N LEU A 6 -2.52 -8.46 7.84
CA LEU A 6 -2.47 -8.19 9.28
C LEU A 6 -1.67 -6.93 9.63
N VAL A 7 -0.61 -6.63 8.87
CA VAL A 7 0.26 -5.47 9.15
C VAL A 7 -0.45 -4.15 8.84
N LEU A 8 -1.39 -4.13 7.90
CA LEU A 8 -2.14 -2.92 7.56
C LEU A 8 -3.13 -2.46 8.64
N ALA A 9 -3.64 -3.39 9.45
CA ALA A 9 -4.56 -3.09 10.54
C ALA A 9 -3.87 -2.39 11.73
N MET A 10 -2.56 -2.58 11.90
CA MET A 10 -1.82 -2.04 13.04
C MET A 10 -1.27 -0.61 12.83
N GLN A 11 -1.24 -0.09 11.60
CA GLN A 11 -0.62 1.20 11.26
C GLN A 11 -1.62 2.31 10.87
N LEU A 12 -2.92 2.06 11.02
CA LEU A 12 -3.97 3.06 10.97
C LEU A 12 -4.41 3.29 12.41
N GLY A 13 -3.88 4.31 13.09
CA GLY A 13 -4.42 4.75 14.38
C GLY A 13 -5.95 4.80 14.30
N ASP A 14 -6.59 4.06 15.20
CA ASP A 14 -7.95 3.51 15.13
C ASP A 14 -9.01 4.34 14.36
N PRO A 15 -9.49 3.85 13.20
CA PRO A 15 -10.66 4.38 12.51
C PRO A 15 -11.73 3.29 12.37
N SER A 16 -12.27 2.74 13.46
CA SER A 16 -13.43 1.84 13.48
C SER A 16 -13.30 0.59 12.57
N SER A 17 -12.95 -0.54 13.17
CA SER A 17 -12.78 -1.84 12.47
C SER A 17 -13.94 -2.25 11.53
N ARG A 18 -15.14 -1.64 11.64
CA ARG A 18 -16.28 -1.84 10.74
C ARG A 18 -16.05 -1.24 9.34
N ALA A 19 -15.53 -0.02 9.23
CA ALA A 19 -15.35 0.65 7.94
C ALA A 19 -14.39 -0.13 7.02
N VAL A 20 -13.28 -0.60 7.58
CA VAL A 20 -12.29 -1.43 6.87
C VAL A 20 -12.89 -2.78 6.48
N ARG A 21 -13.64 -3.44 7.38
CA ARG A 21 -14.34 -4.71 7.05
C ARG A 21 -15.36 -4.53 5.93
N ASN A 22 -16.16 -3.47 5.98
CA ASN A 22 -17.16 -3.17 4.96
C ASN A 22 -16.47 -2.84 3.62
N TYR A 23 -15.36 -2.10 3.64
CA TYR A 23 -14.54 -1.85 2.45
C TYR A 23 -14.03 -3.15 1.84
N GLU A 24 -13.42 -4.04 2.64
CA GLU A 24 -12.93 -5.32 2.15
C GLU A 24 -14.06 -6.22 1.63
N ALA A 25 -15.20 -6.27 2.30
CA ALA A 25 -16.36 -7.06 1.87
C ALA A 25 -16.93 -6.56 0.55
N VAL A 26 -17.03 -5.23 0.35
CA VAL A 26 -17.43 -4.63 -0.93
C VAL A 26 -16.38 -4.90 -2.02
N ALA A 27 -15.10 -4.71 -1.73
CA ALA A 27 -14.01 -4.91 -2.69
C ALA A 27 -13.91 -6.37 -3.16
N ARG A 28 -14.26 -7.35 -2.30
CA ARG A 28 -14.33 -8.77 -2.64
C ARG A 28 -15.66 -9.21 -3.24
N GLY A 29 -16.63 -8.29 -3.40
CA GLY A 29 -17.96 -8.58 -3.93
C GLY A 29 -18.86 -9.40 -2.98
N GLN A 30 -18.52 -9.49 -1.69
CA GLN A 30 -19.29 -10.24 -0.69
C GLN A 30 -20.55 -9.51 -0.25
N ILE A 31 -20.53 -8.16 -0.28
CA ILE A 31 -21.67 -7.31 0.04
C ILE A 31 -21.74 -6.21 -1.04
N PRO A 32 -22.91 -5.95 -1.64
CA PRO A 32 -23.03 -4.84 -2.59
C PRO A 32 -22.98 -3.50 -1.85
N PHE A 33 -22.33 -2.50 -2.43
CA PHE A 33 -22.21 -1.16 -1.84
C PHE A 33 -23.57 -0.52 -1.48
N SER A 34 -24.60 -0.82 -2.26
CA SER A 34 -25.98 -0.34 -2.02
C SER A 34 -26.66 -0.94 -0.79
N ALA A 35 -26.14 -2.04 -0.23
CA ALA A 35 -26.66 -2.64 1.00
C ALA A 35 -26.13 -1.96 2.28
N LEU A 36 -25.16 -1.06 2.15
CA LEU A 36 -24.62 -0.29 3.27
C LEU A 36 -25.51 0.93 3.57
N THR A 37 -25.57 1.31 4.85
CA THR A 37 -26.21 2.57 5.25
C THR A 37 -25.49 3.79 4.64
N PRO A 38 -26.16 4.95 4.50
CA PRO A 38 -25.51 6.14 3.94
C PRO A 38 -24.20 6.54 4.65
N LEU A 39 -24.14 6.35 5.97
CA LEU A 39 -22.94 6.58 6.77
C LEU A 39 -21.83 5.60 6.42
N GLU A 40 -22.13 4.29 6.36
CA GLU A 40 -21.15 3.26 6.00
C GLU A 40 -20.63 3.41 4.57
N GLN A 41 -21.48 3.87 3.65
CA GLN A 41 -21.06 4.20 2.30
C GLN A 41 -20.03 5.33 2.28
N GLN A 42 -20.19 6.35 3.12
CA GLN A 42 -19.23 7.42 3.27
C GLN A 42 -17.91 6.90 3.88
N GLU A 43 -18.00 6.07 4.91
CA GLU A 43 -16.85 5.41 5.55
C GLU A 43 -16.04 4.57 4.54
N VAL A 44 -16.71 3.79 3.69
CA VAL A 44 -16.07 2.96 2.65
C VAL A 44 -15.39 3.80 1.57
N ARG A 45 -16.00 4.93 1.16
CA ARG A 45 -15.37 5.88 0.22
C ARG A 45 -14.12 6.54 0.81
N GLU A 46 -14.16 6.90 2.09
CA GLU A 46 -12.99 7.44 2.80
C GLU A 46 -11.87 6.39 2.84
N ALA A 47 -12.20 5.15 3.20
CA ALA A 47 -11.25 4.05 3.20
C ALA A 47 -10.60 3.86 1.82
N ASP A 48 -11.39 3.80 0.74
CA ASP A 48 -10.86 3.65 -0.63
C ASP A 48 -9.88 4.76 -0.99
N ARG A 49 -10.20 6.01 -0.64
CA ARG A 49 -9.32 7.15 -0.87
C ARG A 49 -7.99 6.99 -0.14
N ILE A 50 -8.01 6.61 1.14
CA ILE A 50 -6.81 6.37 1.96
C ILE A 50 -5.99 5.22 1.37
N PHE A 51 -6.61 4.11 1.00
CA PHE A 51 -5.93 2.97 0.39
C PHE A 51 -5.28 3.33 -0.94
N ARG A 52 -5.97 4.07 -1.82
CA ARG A 52 -5.40 4.55 -3.09
C ARG A 52 -4.28 5.57 -2.89
N ALA A 53 -4.42 6.47 -1.94
CA ALA A 53 -3.37 7.44 -1.60
C ALA A 53 -2.10 6.73 -1.09
N ARG A 54 -2.26 5.69 -0.26
CA ARG A 54 -1.15 4.84 0.19
C ARG A 54 -0.51 4.06 -0.94
N GLN A 55 -1.30 3.50 -1.86
CA GLN A 55 -0.76 2.81 -3.04
C GLN A 55 0.05 3.73 -3.95
N LYS A 56 -0.37 4.99 -4.13
CA LYS A 56 0.42 6.00 -4.86
C LYS A 56 1.76 6.33 -4.18
N GLY A 57 1.86 6.11 -2.87
CA GLY A 57 3.10 6.27 -2.09
C GLY A 57 3.96 5.01 -1.98
N LEU A 58 3.55 3.88 -2.57
CA LEU A 58 4.36 2.67 -2.55
C LEU A 58 5.51 2.79 -3.55
N PRO A 59 6.77 2.54 -3.14
CA PRO A 59 7.89 2.59 -4.05
C PRO A 59 7.70 1.57 -5.17
N THR A 60 7.91 2.03 -6.40
CA THR A 60 7.97 1.22 -7.61
C THR A 60 8.96 0.06 -7.43
N TRP A 61 8.87 -0.95 -8.30
CA TRP A 61 9.86 -2.04 -8.30
C TRP A 61 11.30 -1.50 -8.37
N ARG A 62 11.52 -0.52 -9.24
CA ARG A 62 12.80 0.17 -9.40
C ARG A 62 13.26 0.85 -8.11
N GLU A 63 12.39 1.62 -7.46
CA GLU A 63 12.74 2.31 -6.20
C GLU A 63 13.06 1.33 -5.07
N ARG A 64 12.33 0.21 -4.98
CA ARG A 64 12.64 -0.86 -4.02
C ARG A 64 13.98 -1.52 -4.31
N CYS A 65 14.27 -1.81 -5.58
CA CYS A 65 15.55 -2.37 -6.01
C CYS A 65 16.71 -1.43 -5.65
N ILE A 66 16.58 -0.13 -5.95
CA ILE A 66 17.60 0.87 -5.60
C ILE A 66 17.79 0.95 -4.08
N ALA A 67 16.70 0.99 -3.31
CA ALA A 67 16.76 1.04 -1.85
C ALA A 67 17.50 -0.18 -1.26
N GLN A 68 17.27 -1.38 -1.81
CA GLN A 68 17.98 -2.60 -1.40
C GLN A 68 19.48 -2.55 -1.71
N GLN A 69 19.89 -1.95 -2.84
CA GLN A 69 21.31 -1.80 -3.17
C GLN A 69 22.02 -0.73 -2.32
N LYS A 70 21.29 0.27 -1.79
CA LYS A 70 21.83 1.37 -0.98
C LYS A 70 22.03 1.05 0.51
N LEU A 71 21.56 -0.10 1.01
CA LEU A 71 21.67 -0.48 2.43
C LEU A 71 23.11 -0.73 2.92
N ALA A 72 24.12 -0.67 2.04
CA ALA A 72 25.53 -0.87 2.40
C ALA A 72 26.18 0.32 3.13
N GLY A 73 25.45 1.43 3.35
CA GLY A 73 25.90 2.54 4.21
C GLY A 73 26.80 3.60 3.55
N ASP A 74 27.44 3.28 2.43
CA ASP A 74 28.26 4.22 1.67
C ASP A 74 27.52 4.87 0.49
N THR A 75 27.94 6.09 0.13
CA THR A 75 27.45 6.76 -1.08
C THR A 75 28.08 6.06 -2.30
N PRO A 76 27.28 5.50 -3.23
CA PRO A 76 27.83 4.76 -4.35
C PRO A 76 28.67 5.65 -5.26
N THR A 77 29.80 5.11 -5.71
CA THR A 77 30.60 5.72 -6.78
C THR A 77 29.79 5.78 -8.08
N ARG A 78 30.27 6.58 -9.05
CA ARG A 78 29.60 6.74 -10.35
C ARG A 78 29.40 5.41 -11.09
N LEU A 79 30.35 4.48 -10.99
CA LEU A 79 30.29 3.16 -11.63
C LEU A 79 29.26 2.25 -10.93
N GLU A 80 29.23 2.28 -9.60
CA GLU A 80 28.27 1.51 -8.81
C GLU A 80 26.85 2.00 -9.04
N GLN A 81 26.65 3.32 -9.10
CA GLN A 81 25.35 3.91 -9.44
C GLN A 81 24.87 3.45 -10.82
N ALA A 82 25.74 3.48 -11.86
CA ALA A 82 25.41 2.97 -13.18
C ALA A 82 25.06 1.47 -13.19
N THR A 83 25.77 0.68 -12.38
CA THR A 83 25.49 -0.75 -12.22
C THR A 83 24.13 -1.00 -11.53
N ILE A 84 23.81 -0.23 -10.49
CA ILE A 84 22.51 -0.26 -9.81
C ILE A 84 21.40 0.13 -10.79
N ASP A 85 21.61 1.18 -11.60
CA ASP A 85 20.62 1.64 -12.56
C ASP A 85 20.32 0.61 -13.65
N LEU A 86 21.35 -0.12 -14.12
CA LEU A 86 21.20 -1.24 -15.04
C LEU A 86 20.49 -2.44 -14.40
N LYS A 87 20.84 -2.80 -13.15
CA LYS A 87 20.20 -3.89 -12.41
C LYS A 87 18.73 -3.61 -12.13
N CYS A 88 18.39 -2.36 -11.81
CA CYS A 88 17.04 -1.94 -11.43
C CYS A 88 16.23 -1.33 -12.59
N GLY A 89 16.74 -1.38 -13.83
CA GLY A 89 16.13 -0.77 -15.02
C GLY A 89 15.20 -1.69 -15.82
N LYS A 90 15.01 -2.93 -15.37
CA LYS A 90 14.18 -3.95 -16.02
C LYS A 90 12.96 -4.28 -15.18
#